data_AF-A0A9N9WVH1-F1
#
_entry.id   AF-A0A9N9WVH1-F1
#
_cell.length_a   1.000
_cell.length_b   1.000
_cell.length_c   1.000
_cell.angle_alpha   90.00
_cell.angle_beta   90.00
_cell.angle_gamma   90.00
#
_symmetry.space_group_name_H-M   'P 1'
#
loop_
_entity.id
_entity.type
_entity.pdbx_description
1 polymer ?
#
loop_
_entity_poly.entity_id
_entity_poly.type
_entity_poly.pdbx_seq_one_letter_code
_entity_poly.pdbx_strand_id
1 'polypeptide(L)'
;MMRLKMSYSRNMELRTNFPVTNVACGGCGALLHCKDPSIPGYLPSEILTDLNKEELKTVHCQRCHFLSKYNTAISVSVKPEDYINIISSIKDQSALAIVMVDLLDFPCSIFPNLSNILGKTRPIFLVGNKVDLIPRDSQNYLDNVKQSLRSEALKMGFENKSIKHTALISAKTGYGVEELITKLHQIWKYKGNVYLIGCTNVGKSSLFNAFLRSDYCKSEATNLIQRATASPWPGTTLKMLKFPILRPSDFRVALRAQRLAGERSAKYLEDEYRRQEAKDRKSIKHATLIGHIGRTFEKIEEHSDPAAQSHTGGYAGKILTLNENEERYIQSKWCFDTPGVMHSDQILPQLTTDEILKVLPRHMIRARMFFMKPGMSLFIAGLARLDFIDVPKLTRAIVYSSLHLPVTICNTDDADDFYEKFLGSELLGVPITMNEDRLSKWPKLEPLYDEIAID
;
A
#
# COMPACT_ATOMS: atom_id res chain seq x y z
N MET A 1 -39.66 3.35 8.04
CA MET A 1 -40.02 4.68 8.59
C MET A 1 -40.02 4.56 10.10
N MET A 2 -38.89 4.80 10.76
CA MET A 2 -38.83 4.92 12.22
C MET A 2 -37.65 5.84 12.54
N ARG A 3 -37.98 7.11 12.81
CA ARG A 3 -37.05 8.17 13.20
C ARG A 3 -36.68 7.95 14.68
N LEU A 4 -35.41 7.64 14.97
CA LEU A 4 -34.87 7.80 16.32
C LEU A 4 -34.42 9.26 16.48
N LYS A 5 -35.20 10.03 17.23
CA LYS A 5 -34.87 11.38 17.68
C LYS A 5 -33.69 11.31 18.65
N MET A 6 -32.56 11.93 18.31
CA MET A 6 -31.55 12.31 19.30
C MET A 6 -31.97 13.66 19.90
N SER A 7 -32.43 13.64 21.14
CA SER A 7 -32.62 14.82 21.97
C SER A 7 -31.25 15.26 22.52
N TYR A 8 -30.71 16.33 21.96
CA TYR A 8 -29.60 17.08 22.55
C TYR A 8 -30.06 17.72 23.86
N SER A 9 -29.60 17.21 24.99
CA SER A 9 -29.66 17.93 26.27
C SER A 9 -28.25 18.38 26.64
N ARG A 10 -28.12 19.70 26.76
CA ARG A 10 -26.97 20.43 27.30
C ARG A 10 -26.48 19.78 28.59
N ASN A 11 -25.20 19.43 28.64
CA ASN A 11 -24.32 19.53 29.81
C ASN A 11 -22.87 19.35 29.34
N MET A 12 -22.31 20.47 28.87
CA MET A 12 -20.90 20.65 28.58
C MET A 12 -20.24 21.20 29.84
N GLU A 13 -19.94 20.33 30.81
CA GLU A 13 -19.03 20.63 31.92
C GLU A 13 -18.13 19.40 32.17
N LEU A 14 -16.86 19.56 31.79
CA LEU A 14 -15.65 18.97 32.36
C LEU A 14 -15.78 17.57 33.00
N ARG A 15 -15.46 16.53 32.22
CA ARG A 15 -15.00 15.23 32.75
C ARG A 15 -13.62 14.87 32.20
N THR A 16 -12.63 15.71 32.50
CA THR A 16 -11.21 15.50 32.17
C THR A 16 -10.51 14.62 33.21
N ASN A 17 -11.01 13.42 33.51
CA ASN A 17 -10.27 12.43 34.29
C ASN A 17 -10.86 11.03 34.13
N PHE A 18 -10.62 10.41 32.97
CA PHE A 18 -10.78 8.96 32.84
C PHE A 18 -9.41 8.27 32.89
N PRO A 19 -9.28 7.15 33.63
CA PRO A 19 -7.99 6.51 33.89
C PRO A 19 -7.45 5.82 32.64
N VAL A 20 -6.13 5.91 32.46
CA VAL A 20 -5.40 5.00 31.56
C VAL A 20 -5.52 3.60 32.17
N THR A 21 -5.99 2.63 31.40
CA THR A 21 -6.10 1.26 31.90
C THR A 21 -4.75 0.55 31.78
N ASN A 22 -4.47 -0.38 32.69
CA ASN A 22 -3.28 -1.25 32.59
C ASN A 22 -3.49 -2.44 31.62
N VAL A 23 -4.52 -2.39 30.76
CA VAL A 23 -4.84 -3.46 29.81
C VAL A 23 -4.31 -3.08 28.45
N ALA A 24 -3.49 -3.96 27.87
CA ALA A 24 -2.94 -3.77 26.53
C ALA A 24 -3.96 -4.16 25.46
N CYS A 25 -4.00 -3.39 24.37
CA CYS A 25 -4.75 -3.68 23.16
C CYS A 25 -4.30 -5.02 22.54
N GLY A 26 -5.25 -5.90 22.18
CA GLY A 26 -4.97 -7.18 21.55
C GLY A 26 -4.33 -7.09 20.15
N GLY A 27 -4.36 -5.90 19.54
CA GLY A 27 -3.75 -5.60 18.24
C GLY A 27 -2.33 -5.01 18.33
N CYS A 28 -2.19 -3.80 18.89
CA CYS A 28 -0.92 -3.05 18.91
C CYS A 28 -0.14 -3.17 20.22
N GLY A 29 -0.71 -3.77 21.27
CA GLY A 29 -0.08 -3.88 22.59
C GLY A 29 0.00 -2.57 23.39
N ALA A 30 -0.51 -1.44 22.87
CA ALA A 30 -0.57 -0.18 23.61
C ALA A 30 -1.65 -0.22 24.70
N LEU A 31 -1.44 0.50 25.80
CA LEU A 31 -2.39 0.57 26.92
C LEU A 31 -3.70 1.25 26.48
N LEU A 32 -4.83 0.62 26.79
CA LEU A 32 -6.13 1.16 26.42
C LEU A 32 -6.46 2.41 27.23
N HIS A 33 -6.87 3.47 26.54
CA HIS A 33 -7.23 4.75 27.13
C HIS A 33 -8.37 5.41 26.35
N CYS A 34 -9.01 6.42 26.93
CA CYS A 34 -10.05 7.21 26.28
C CYS A 34 -9.71 8.72 26.24
N LYS A 35 -8.42 9.07 26.35
CA LYS A 35 -7.95 10.47 26.35
C LYS A 35 -7.99 11.14 24.99
N ASP A 36 -7.31 10.57 23.99
CA ASP A 36 -7.12 11.23 22.69
C ASP A 36 -7.16 10.21 21.54
N PRO A 37 -8.04 10.36 20.53
CA PRO A 37 -8.10 9.46 19.36
C PRO A 37 -6.81 9.38 18.54
N SER A 38 -5.92 10.37 18.64
CA SER A 38 -4.63 10.37 17.93
C SER A 38 -3.58 9.44 18.55
N ILE A 39 -3.73 9.08 19.83
CA ILE A 39 -2.74 8.26 20.57
C ILE A 39 -3.09 6.76 20.45
N PRO A 40 -2.09 5.88 20.21
CA PRO A 40 -2.32 4.44 20.13
C PRO A 40 -2.80 3.87 21.47
N GLY A 41 -3.91 3.14 21.42
CA GLY A 41 -4.60 2.65 22.62
C GLY A 41 -5.97 3.31 22.82
N TYR A 42 -6.31 4.32 22.03
CA TYR A 42 -7.61 4.97 22.15
C TYR A 42 -8.80 4.04 21.92
N LEU A 43 -9.77 4.11 22.81
CA LEU A 43 -11.08 3.49 22.73
C LEU A 43 -12.13 4.51 23.24
N PRO A 44 -13.30 4.62 22.58
CA PRO A 44 -14.40 5.43 23.09
C PRO A 44 -14.79 5.05 24.53
N SER A 45 -15.18 6.03 25.34
CA SER A 45 -15.51 5.84 26.76
C SER A 45 -16.59 4.80 26.99
N GLU A 46 -17.58 4.74 26.09
CA GLU A 46 -18.71 3.82 26.18
C GLU A 46 -18.25 2.36 26.11
N ILE A 47 -17.35 2.07 25.17
CA ILE A 47 -16.80 0.72 24.96
C ILE A 47 -15.84 0.34 26.10
N LEU A 48 -15.09 1.31 26.63
CA LEU A 48 -14.16 1.08 27.73
C LEU A 48 -14.88 0.80 29.06
N THR A 49 -16.03 1.44 29.30
CA THR A 49 -16.83 1.24 30.53
C THR A 49 -17.71 -0.01 30.49
N ASP A 50 -18.14 -0.43 29.30
CA ASP A 50 -19.08 -1.56 29.14
C ASP A 50 -18.40 -2.94 29.19
N LEU A 51 -17.06 -3.01 29.08
CA LEU A 51 -16.32 -4.27 28.94
C LEU A 51 -15.49 -4.63 30.18
N ASN A 52 -15.49 -5.92 30.53
CA ASN A 52 -14.70 -6.45 31.63
C ASN A 52 -13.19 -6.57 31.28
N LYS A 53 -12.31 -6.65 32.29
CA LYS A 53 -10.84 -6.74 32.09
C LYS A 53 -10.37 -7.89 31.19
N GLU A 54 -11.10 -9.00 31.12
CA GLU A 54 -10.76 -10.12 30.25
C GLU A 54 -11.22 -9.91 28.80
N GLU A 55 -12.37 -9.27 28.61
CA GLU A 55 -12.89 -8.90 27.30
C GLU A 55 -12.05 -7.77 26.69
N LEU A 56 -11.57 -6.83 27.51
CA LEU A 56 -10.68 -5.74 27.09
C LEU A 56 -9.35 -6.25 26.49
N LYS A 57 -8.88 -7.46 26.84
CA LYS A 57 -7.65 -8.04 26.26
C LYS A 57 -7.83 -8.48 24.81
N THR A 58 -9.05 -8.79 24.38
CA THR A 58 -9.35 -9.20 23.00
C THR A 58 -9.81 -8.03 22.14
N VAL A 59 -10.09 -6.87 22.75
CA VAL A 59 -10.54 -5.66 22.06
C VAL A 59 -9.38 -4.99 21.33
N HIS A 60 -9.69 -4.53 20.12
CA HIS A 60 -8.78 -3.76 19.29
C HIS A 60 -9.08 -2.27 19.51
N CYS A 61 -8.05 -1.47 19.84
CA CYS A 61 -8.18 -0.01 19.92
C CYS A 61 -8.69 0.56 18.58
N GLN A 62 -9.22 1.78 18.59
CA GLN A 62 -9.78 2.44 17.41
C GLN A 62 -8.82 2.35 16.21
N ARG A 63 -7.53 2.63 16.44
CA ARG A 63 -6.47 2.45 15.43
C ARG A 63 -6.37 1.01 14.92
N CYS A 64 -6.31 -0.01 15.79
CA CYS A 64 -6.26 -1.42 15.39
C CYS A 64 -7.53 -1.91 14.70
N HIS A 65 -8.69 -1.39 15.09
CA HIS A 65 -9.96 -1.66 14.43
C HIS A 65 -10.00 -1.05 13.02
N PHE A 66 -9.51 0.18 12.86
CA PHE A 66 -9.37 0.80 11.55
C PHE A 66 -8.35 0.09 10.67
N LEU A 67 -7.23 -0.35 11.26
CA LEU A 67 -6.21 -1.17 10.60
C LEU A 67 -6.80 -2.49 10.08
N SER A 68 -7.58 -3.21 10.91
CA SER A 68 -8.17 -4.50 10.52
C SER A 68 -9.33 -4.37 9.55
N LYS A 69 -10.16 -3.33 9.69
CA LYS A 69 -11.38 -3.16 8.90
C LYS A 69 -11.17 -2.41 7.58
N TYR A 70 -10.22 -1.48 7.54
CA TYR A 70 -9.95 -0.63 6.36
C TYR A 70 -8.58 -0.88 5.74
N ASN A 71 -7.79 -1.84 6.24
CA ASN A 71 -6.48 -2.22 5.70
C ASN A 71 -5.52 -1.03 5.49
N THR A 72 -5.72 0.07 6.23
CA THR A 72 -4.92 1.29 6.09
C THR A 72 -3.86 1.26 7.16
N ALA A 73 -2.73 0.62 6.84
CA ALA A 73 -1.59 0.51 7.73
C ALA A 73 -1.06 1.91 8.12
N ILE A 74 -1.41 2.40 9.31
CA ILE A 74 -0.54 3.34 10.05
C ILE A 74 0.68 2.54 10.49
N SER A 75 1.54 2.22 9.52
CA SER A 75 2.83 1.58 9.75
C SER A 75 3.61 2.45 10.74
N VAL A 76 4.28 1.81 11.69
CA VAL A 76 5.31 2.45 12.50
C VAL A 76 6.30 3.06 11.52
N SER A 77 6.27 4.39 11.37
CA SER A 77 7.18 5.10 10.49
C SER A 77 8.55 5.05 11.13
N VAL A 78 9.50 4.50 10.38
CA VAL A 78 10.90 4.46 10.79
C VAL A 78 11.53 5.80 10.42
N LYS A 79 12.37 6.34 11.29
CA LYS A 79 13.13 7.55 10.96
C LYS A 79 14.02 7.27 9.74
N PRO A 80 14.24 8.25 8.84
CA PRO A 80 15.06 8.04 7.65
C PRO A 80 16.47 7.47 7.95
N GLU A 81 17.08 7.89 9.05
CA GLU A 81 18.41 7.43 9.50
C GLU A 81 18.44 5.93 9.80
N ASP A 82 17.48 5.45 10.59
CA ASP A 82 17.36 4.04 10.94
C ASP A 82 17.14 3.18 9.68
N TYR A 83 16.43 3.71 8.68
CA TYR A 83 16.22 3.02 7.41
C TYR A 83 17.47 2.91 6.54
N ILE A 84 18.31 3.94 6.53
CA ILE A 84 19.60 3.89 5.83
C ILE A 84 20.46 2.78 6.44
N ASN A 85 20.51 2.69 7.78
CA ASN A 85 21.22 1.63 8.49
C ASN A 85 20.63 0.23 8.19
N ILE A 86 19.31 0.14 8.09
CA ILE A 86 18.57 -1.06 7.72
C ILE A 86 18.98 -1.53 6.32
N ILE A 87 18.94 -0.66 5.31
CA ILE A 87 19.25 -1.07 3.94
C ILE A 87 20.75 -1.27 3.73
N SER A 88 21.60 -0.49 4.41
CA SER A 88 23.05 -0.68 4.32
C SER A 88 23.46 -2.09 4.79
N SER A 89 22.81 -2.64 5.83
CA SER A 89 23.05 -4.03 6.26
C SER A 89 22.68 -5.08 5.21
N ILE A 90 21.75 -4.73 4.31
CA ILE A 90 21.29 -5.61 3.22
C ILE A 90 22.27 -5.54 2.03
N LYS A 91 23.06 -4.47 1.90
CA LYS A 91 23.97 -4.21 0.77
C LYS A 91 24.98 -5.34 0.53
N ASP A 92 25.52 -5.93 1.61
CA ASP A 92 26.58 -6.94 1.55
C ASP A 92 26.06 -8.36 1.26
N GLN A 93 24.74 -8.55 1.24
CA GLN A 93 24.12 -9.85 0.99
C GLN A 93 23.75 -10.02 -0.49
N SER A 94 23.97 -11.23 -1.03
CA SER A 94 23.48 -11.62 -2.36
C SER A 94 21.95 -11.80 -2.36
N ALA A 95 21.24 -10.69 -2.56
CA ALA A 95 19.79 -10.67 -2.46
C ALA A 95 19.14 -9.77 -3.51
N LEU A 96 17.89 -10.09 -3.84
CA LEU A 96 17.05 -9.32 -4.76
C LEU A 96 16.29 -8.24 -3.97
N ALA A 97 16.24 -7.02 -4.51
CA ALA A 97 15.37 -5.98 -3.99
C ALA A 97 14.13 -5.83 -4.90
N ILE A 98 12.94 -5.95 -4.31
CA ILE A 98 11.68 -5.60 -4.98
C ILE A 98 11.33 -4.19 -4.52
N VAL A 99 11.56 -3.21 -5.38
CA VAL A 99 11.26 -1.79 -5.11
C VAL A 99 9.82 -1.54 -5.51
N MET A 100 8.96 -1.34 -4.50
CA MET A 100 7.54 -1.07 -4.67
C MET A 100 7.26 0.42 -4.72
N VAL A 101 6.44 0.82 -5.70
CA VAL A 101 6.09 2.21 -5.97
C VAL A 101 4.57 2.32 -6.05
N ASP A 102 3.97 3.29 -5.36
CA ASP A 102 2.57 3.64 -5.57
C ASP A 102 2.43 4.46 -6.85
N LEU A 103 1.64 3.99 -7.81
CA LEU A 103 1.47 4.68 -9.09
C LEU A 103 0.68 6.00 -8.98
N LEU A 104 -0.01 6.24 -7.86
CA LEU A 104 -0.76 7.49 -7.64
C LEU A 104 0.04 8.56 -6.87
N ASP A 105 1.17 8.17 -6.27
CA ASP A 105 2.02 9.03 -5.44
C ASP A 105 3.48 8.96 -5.93
N PHE A 106 3.64 8.85 -7.24
CA PHE A 106 4.93 8.78 -7.93
C PHE A 106 5.28 10.17 -8.48
N PRO A 107 6.53 10.68 -8.28
CA PRO A 107 7.75 9.98 -7.86
C PRO A 107 7.98 9.83 -6.34
N CYS A 108 7.21 10.52 -5.50
CA CYS A 108 7.42 10.62 -4.04
C CYS A 108 7.36 9.27 -3.27
N SER A 109 6.91 8.20 -3.91
CA SER A 109 6.93 6.84 -3.38
C SER A 109 8.29 6.15 -3.44
N ILE A 110 9.26 6.70 -4.17
CA ILE A 110 10.63 6.19 -4.22
C ILE A 110 11.49 6.99 -3.24
N PHE A 111 12.15 6.29 -2.32
CA PHE A 111 13.03 6.95 -1.36
C PHE A 111 14.25 7.58 -2.07
N PRO A 112 14.67 8.81 -1.70
CA PRO A 112 15.81 9.47 -2.33
C PRO A 112 17.10 8.67 -2.16
N ASN A 113 17.98 8.71 -3.16
CA ASN A 113 19.29 8.05 -3.13
C ASN A 113 19.23 6.53 -2.88
N LEU A 114 18.07 5.89 -3.04
CA LEU A 114 17.90 4.46 -2.78
C LEU A 114 18.83 3.58 -3.61
N SER A 115 19.19 4.01 -4.84
CA SER A 115 20.16 3.32 -5.69
C SER A 115 21.56 3.23 -5.06
N ASN A 116 22.01 4.29 -4.38
CA ASN A 116 23.30 4.32 -3.69
C ASN A 116 23.28 3.46 -2.42
N ILE A 117 22.15 3.46 -1.70
CA ILE A 117 22.00 2.70 -0.45
C ILE A 117 21.91 1.19 -0.75
N LEU A 118 21.17 0.78 -1.78
CA LEU A 118 21.05 -0.63 -2.20
C LEU A 118 22.31 -1.18 -2.89
N GLY A 119 23.16 -0.28 -3.41
CA GLY A 119 24.29 -0.63 -4.25
C GLY A 119 23.92 -0.67 -5.74
N LYS A 120 24.71 0.02 -6.56
CA LYS A 120 24.45 0.23 -7.99
C LYS A 120 24.32 -1.05 -8.82
N THR A 121 25.03 -2.11 -8.42
CA THR A 121 25.09 -3.38 -9.15
C THR A 121 24.00 -4.38 -8.75
N ARG A 122 23.23 -4.08 -7.69
CA ARG A 122 22.28 -5.03 -7.13
C ARG A 122 21.11 -5.28 -8.09
N PRO A 123 20.64 -6.52 -8.26
CA PRO A 123 19.46 -6.80 -9.07
C PRO A 123 18.20 -6.26 -8.40
N ILE A 124 17.41 -5.52 -9.17
CA ILE A 124 16.17 -4.88 -8.72
C ILE A 124 15.01 -5.29 -9.61
N PHE A 125 13.87 -5.56 -8.98
CA PHE A 125 12.56 -5.64 -9.62
C PHE A 125 11.79 -4.37 -9.25
N LEU A 126 11.45 -3.56 -10.25
CA LEU A 126 10.67 -2.34 -10.06
C LEU A 126 9.18 -2.68 -10.21
N VAL A 127 8.39 -2.46 -9.17
CA VAL A 127 7.00 -2.91 -9.11
C VAL A 127 6.08 -1.73 -8.82
N GLY A 128 5.33 -1.30 -9.83
CA GLY A 128 4.27 -0.30 -9.69
C GLY A 128 2.99 -0.94 -9.18
N ASN A 129 2.51 -0.52 -8.01
CA ASN A 129 1.31 -1.04 -7.37
C ASN A 129 0.11 -0.09 -7.57
N LYS A 130 -1.10 -0.60 -7.28
CA LYS A 130 -2.39 0.12 -7.39
C LYS A 130 -2.78 0.46 -8.84
N VAL A 131 -2.33 -0.36 -9.80
CA VAL A 131 -2.69 -0.20 -11.22
C VAL A 131 -4.21 -0.31 -11.47
N ASP A 132 -4.96 -0.95 -10.57
CA ASP A 132 -6.42 -1.03 -10.60
C ASP A 132 -7.11 0.33 -10.42
N LEU A 133 -6.41 1.32 -9.88
CA LEU A 133 -6.92 2.67 -9.66
C LEU A 133 -6.74 3.58 -10.89
N ILE A 134 -5.86 3.20 -11.82
CA ILE A 134 -5.55 3.98 -13.01
C ILE A 134 -6.65 3.79 -14.06
N PRO A 135 -7.23 4.88 -14.59
CA PRO A 135 -8.23 4.79 -15.65
C PRO A 135 -7.60 4.28 -16.95
N ARG A 136 -8.39 3.54 -17.72
CA ARG A 136 -7.99 3.05 -19.05
C ARG A 136 -8.19 4.17 -20.07
N ASP A 137 -7.13 4.92 -20.34
CA ASP A 137 -7.20 6.05 -21.28
C ASP A 137 -6.92 5.61 -22.73
N SER A 138 -5.98 4.69 -22.93
CA SER A 138 -5.61 4.15 -24.25
C SER A 138 -5.42 2.63 -24.20
N GLN A 139 -5.34 1.97 -25.36
CA GLN A 139 -5.12 0.52 -25.43
C GLN A 139 -3.80 0.09 -24.78
N ASN A 140 -2.76 0.93 -24.89
CA ASN A 140 -1.39 0.67 -24.40
C ASN A 140 -1.06 1.46 -23.12
N TYR A 141 -2.06 1.94 -22.38
CA TYR A 141 -1.84 2.76 -21.19
C TYR A 141 -0.92 2.08 -20.15
N LEU A 142 -1.02 0.75 -19.99
CA LEU A 142 -0.15 0.00 -19.10
C LEU A 142 1.33 0.05 -19.52
N ASP A 143 1.60 0.00 -20.83
CA ASP A 143 2.97 0.09 -21.33
C ASP A 143 3.53 1.50 -21.14
N ASN A 144 2.70 2.53 -21.36
CA ASN A 144 3.07 3.92 -21.07
C ASN A 144 3.39 4.14 -19.59
N VAL A 145 2.54 3.62 -18.69
CA VAL A 145 2.78 3.68 -17.23
C VAL A 145 4.07 2.94 -16.86
N LYS A 146 4.30 1.77 -17.45
CA LYS A 146 5.50 0.97 -17.23
C LYS A 146 6.78 1.69 -17.71
N GLN A 147 6.70 2.35 -18.87
CA GLN A 147 7.80 3.12 -19.43
C GLN A 147 8.09 4.37 -18.59
N SER A 148 7.05 5.10 -18.18
CA SER A 148 7.14 6.25 -17.26
C SER A 148 7.79 5.87 -15.94
N LEU A 149 7.33 4.76 -15.33
CA LEU A 149 7.92 4.21 -14.12
C LEU A 149 9.41 3.89 -14.29
N ARG A 150 9.78 3.32 -15.44
CA ARG A 150 11.18 3.01 -15.74
C ARG A 150 12.01 4.27 -15.96
N SER A 151 11.52 5.25 -16.72
CA SER A 151 12.27 6.48 -17.01
C SER A 151 12.56 7.27 -15.75
N GLU A 152 11.59 7.39 -14.83
CA GLU A 152 11.81 8.13 -13.60
C GLU A 152 12.76 7.40 -12.65
N ALA A 153 12.67 6.07 -12.57
CA ALA A 153 13.64 5.29 -11.80
C ALA A 153 15.08 5.55 -12.29
N LEU A 154 15.28 5.69 -13.61
CA LEU A 154 16.58 6.08 -14.17
C LEU A 154 16.99 7.50 -13.75
N LYS A 155 16.06 8.47 -13.77
CA LYS A 155 16.32 9.85 -13.30
C LYS A 155 16.68 9.91 -11.81
N MET A 156 16.05 9.07 -10.98
CA MET A 156 16.36 8.94 -9.56
C MET A 156 17.66 8.17 -9.26
N GLY A 157 18.40 7.77 -10.31
CA GLY A 157 19.75 7.22 -10.20
C GLY A 157 19.83 5.70 -10.19
N PHE A 158 18.76 4.96 -10.53
CA PHE A 158 18.88 3.52 -10.76
C PHE A 158 19.57 3.24 -12.10
N GLU A 159 20.50 2.29 -12.13
CA GLU A 159 21.15 1.89 -13.39
C GLU A 159 20.27 0.94 -14.20
N ASN A 160 20.23 1.11 -15.52
CA ASN A 160 19.46 0.25 -16.42
C ASN A 160 19.84 -1.25 -16.28
N LYS A 161 21.12 -1.55 -15.97
CA LYS A 161 21.63 -2.92 -15.75
C LYS A 161 21.13 -3.54 -14.45
N SER A 162 20.81 -2.73 -13.44
CA SER A 162 20.31 -3.15 -12.13
C SER A 162 18.85 -3.61 -12.22
N ILE A 163 18.03 -2.92 -13.03
CA ILE A 163 16.61 -3.19 -13.20
C ILE A 163 16.41 -4.41 -14.09
N LYS A 164 16.23 -5.58 -13.47
CA LYS A 164 16.04 -6.87 -14.17
C LYS A 164 14.63 -7.05 -14.72
N HIS A 165 13.64 -6.47 -14.04
CA HIS A 165 12.25 -6.55 -14.47
C HIS A 165 11.45 -5.35 -13.96
N THR A 166 10.49 -4.88 -14.76
CA THR A 166 9.49 -3.90 -14.34
C THR A 166 8.12 -4.57 -14.45
N ALA A 167 7.32 -4.51 -13.39
CA ALA A 167 5.99 -5.09 -13.33
C ALA A 167 4.96 -4.06 -12.84
N LEU A 168 3.73 -4.16 -13.34
CA LEU A 168 2.59 -3.43 -12.82
C LEU A 168 1.65 -4.43 -12.16
N ILE A 169 1.26 -4.15 -10.92
CA ILE A 169 0.44 -5.04 -10.12
C ILE A 169 -0.68 -4.28 -9.42
N SER A 170 -1.70 -5.02 -9.00
CA SER A 170 -2.55 -4.62 -7.90
C SER A 170 -2.51 -5.70 -6.84
N ALA A 171 -1.80 -5.42 -5.74
CA ALA A 171 -1.74 -6.34 -4.61
C ALA A 171 -3.13 -6.55 -3.95
N LYS A 172 -4.05 -5.59 -4.13
CA LYS A 172 -5.43 -5.67 -3.62
C LYS A 172 -6.28 -6.64 -4.45
N THR A 173 -6.22 -6.54 -5.77
CA THR A 173 -7.06 -7.34 -6.66
C THR A 173 -6.38 -8.61 -7.17
N GLY A 174 -5.09 -8.78 -6.90
CA GLY A 174 -4.26 -9.90 -7.38
C GLY A 174 -3.77 -9.75 -8.82
N TYR A 175 -4.14 -8.67 -9.51
CA TYR A 175 -3.69 -8.43 -10.89
C TYR A 175 -2.16 -8.33 -10.98
N GLY A 176 -1.56 -8.99 -11.96
CA GLY A 176 -0.11 -8.98 -12.22
C GLY A 176 0.77 -9.75 -11.23
N VAL A 177 0.24 -10.20 -10.09
CA VAL A 177 1.03 -10.89 -9.05
C VAL A 177 1.53 -12.26 -9.53
N GLU A 178 0.69 -13.05 -10.22
CA GLU A 178 1.08 -14.35 -10.78
C GLU A 178 2.20 -14.23 -11.83
N GLU A 179 2.17 -13.17 -12.64
CA GLU A 179 3.20 -12.89 -13.63
C GLU A 179 4.50 -12.48 -12.93
N LEU A 180 4.42 -11.63 -11.90
CA LEU A 180 5.57 -11.24 -11.08
C LEU A 180 6.25 -12.47 -10.46
N ILE A 181 5.49 -13.41 -9.89
CA ILE A 181 6.02 -14.68 -9.34
C ILE A 181 6.70 -15.51 -10.43
N THR A 182 6.08 -15.58 -11.61
CA THR A 182 6.67 -16.30 -12.75
C THR A 182 8.03 -15.71 -13.13
N LYS A 183 8.14 -14.38 -13.17
CA LYS A 183 9.40 -13.68 -13.45
C LYS A 183 10.43 -13.83 -12.33
N LEU A 184 9.99 -13.88 -11.07
CA LEU A 184 10.86 -14.19 -9.93
C LEU A 184 11.47 -15.60 -10.07
N HIS A 185 10.67 -16.62 -10.38
CA HIS A 185 11.18 -17.97 -10.60
C HIS A 185 12.11 -18.07 -11.82
N GLN A 186 11.80 -17.38 -12.91
CA GLN A 186 12.59 -17.45 -14.16
C GLN A 186 13.92 -16.67 -14.10
N ILE A 187 13.91 -15.45 -13.55
CA ILE A 187 15.05 -14.53 -13.59
C ILE A 187 15.91 -14.66 -12.32
N TRP A 188 15.28 -14.68 -11.14
CA TRP A 188 16.00 -14.75 -9.87
C TRP A 188 16.41 -16.19 -9.52
N LYS A 189 15.64 -17.21 -9.94
CA LYS A 189 15.97 -18.64 -9.82
C LYS A 189 16.46 -19.06 -8.43
N TYR A 190 15.95 -18.44 -7.36
CA TYR A 190 16.33 -18.76 -5.97
C TYR A 190 17.80 -18.45 -5.58
N LYS A 191 18.46 -17.52 -6.28
CA LYS A 191 19.88 -17.16 -6.02
C LYS A 191 20.16 -16.65 -4.60
N GLY A 192 19.14 -16.14 -3.90
CA GLY A 192 19.28 -15.59 -2.56
C GLY A 192 17.97 -15.06 -2.00
N ASN A 193 18.07 -14.33 -0.89
CA ASN A 193 16.92 -13.73 -0.21
C ASN A 193 16.28 -12.62 -1.06
N VAL A 194 15.02 -12.30 -0.74
CA VAL A 194 14.25 -11.26 -1.42
C VAL A 194 13.74 -10.26 -0.39
N TYR A 195 13.98 -8.98 -0.62
CA TYR A 195 13.56 -7.90 0.28
C TYR A 195 12.53 -7.00 -0.43
N LEU A 196 11.37 -6.82 0.19
CA LEU A 196 10.36 -5.86 -0.25
C LEU A 196 10.71 -4.48 0.30
N ILE A 197 10.97 -3.51 -0.57
CA ILE A 197 11.47 -2.18 -0.21
C ILE A 197 10.56 -1.12 -0.83
N GLY A 198 10.30 -0.03 -0.11
CA GLY A 198 9.46 1.06 -0.61
C GLY A 198 8.83 1.86 0.52
N CYS A 199 8.25 3.01 0.18
CA CYS A 199 7.65 3.90 1.15
C CYS A 199 6.47 3.26 1.88
N THR A 200 6.01 3.90 2.95
CA THR A 200 4.77 3.50 3.64
C THR A 200 3.57 3.64 2.71
N ASN A 201 2.52 2.83 2.92
CA ASN A 201 1.28 2.86 2.13
C ASN A 201 1.40 2.55 0.61
N VAL A 202 2.58 2.24 0.09
CA VAL A 202 2.76 1.74 -1.30
C VAL A 202 2.16 0.35 -1.52
N GLY A 203 1.86 -0.39 -0.43
CA GLY A 203 1.23 -1.71 -0.46
C GLY A 203 2.19 -2.91 -0.32
N LYS A 204 3.35 -2.72 0.33
CA LYS A 204 4.30 -3.81 0.64
C LYS A 204 3.67 -4.98 1.37
N SER A 205 3.02 -4.71 2.51
CA SER A 205 2.39 -5.78 3.29
C SER A 205 1.23 -6.46 2.55
N SER A 206 0.54 -5.73 1.65
CA SER A 206 -0.47 -6.33 0.76
C SER A 206 0.16 -7.31 -0.23
N LEU A 207 1.30 -6.95 -0.84
CA LEU A 207 2.04 -7.85 -1.73
C LEU A 207 2.65 -9.03 -0.97
N PHE A 208 3.20 -8.79 0.22
CA PHE A 208 3.70 -9.85 1.10
C PHE A 208 2.60 -10.88 1.41
N ASN A 209 1.41 -10.42 1.78
CA ASN A 209 0.23 -11.26 2.00
C ASN A 209 -0.27 -11.95 0.72
N ALA A 210 -0.06 -11.36 -0.45
CA ALA A 210 -0.37 -11.98 -1.73
C ALA A 210 0.64 -13.11 -2.04
N PHE A 211 1.92 -12.92 -1.74
CA PHE A 211 2.95 -13.94 -1.89
C PHE A 211 2.81 -15.09 -0.89
N LEU A 212 2.43 -14.81 0.36
CA LEU A 212 2.10 -15.83 1.36
C LEU A 212 0.98 -16.76 0.89
N ARG A 213 0.03 -16.22 0.13
CA ARG A 213 -1.12 -16.98 -0.40
C ARG A 213 -0.86 -17.63 -1.75
N SER A 214 0.31 -17.45 -2.34
CA SER A 214 0.65 -17.96 -3.68
C SER A 214 1.67 -19.10 -3.63
N ASP A 215 1.97 -19.65 -4.81
CA ASP A 215 3.06 -20.61 -5.05
C ASP A 215 4.48 -20.10 -4.73
N TYR A 216 4.62 -18.84 -4.34
CA TYR A 216 5.92 -18.29 -3.97
C TYR A 216 6.32 -18.68 -2.54
N CYS A 217 5.34 -18.89 -1.66
CA CYS A 217 5.55 -19.36 -0.30
C CYS A 217 5.51 -20.90 -0.25
N LYS A 218 6.31 -21.50 0.64
CA LYS A 218 6.25 -22.95 0.89
C LYS A 218 4.89 -23.32 1.53
N SER A 219 4.18 -24.28 0.94
CA SER A 219 2.80 -24.72 1.26
C SER A 219 2.55 -24.98 2.75
N GLU A 220 3.47 -25.70 3.38
CA GLU A 220 3.42 -26.12 4.80
C GLU A 220 3.37 -24.93 5.78
N ALA A 221 3.96 -23.78 5.39
CA ALA A 221 4.09 -22.63 6.27
C ALA A 221 2.77 -21.83 6.37
N THR A 222 1.82 -22.04 5.47
CA THR A 222 0.67 -21.14 5.31
C THR A 222 -0.41 -21.31 6.39
N ASN A 223 -0.56 -22.52 6.94
CA ASN A 223 -1.40 -22.79 8.11
C ASN A 223 -0.73 -22.39 9.44
N LEU A 224 0.61 -22.24 9.43
CA LEU A 224 1.45 -21.94 10.60
C LEU A 224 1.74 -20.43 10.75
N ILE A 225 1.66 -19.67 9.66
CA ILE A 225 1.90 -18.22 9.60
C ILE A 225 0.59 -17.44 9.80
N GLN A 226 -0.19 -17.75 10.85
CA GLN A 226 -1.26 -16.81 11.26
C GLN A 226 -0.70 -15.48 11.78
N ARG A 227 0.60 -15.43 12.07
CA ARG A 227 1.38 -14.23 12.35
C ARG A 227 2.74 -14.44 11.72
N ALA A 228 3.14 -13.59 10.78
CA ALA A 228 4.44 -13.72 10.13
C ALA A 228 5.57 -13.79 11.16
N THR A 229 6.52 -14.71 10.92
CA THR A 229 7.59 -15.00 11.88
C THR A 229 8.45 -13.76 12.00
N ALA A 230 8.48 -13.21 13.21
CA ALA A 230 9.05 -11.90 13.48
C ALA A 230 10.53 -12.07 13.86
N SER A 231 11.45 -11.84 12.92
CA SER A 231 12.89 -11.93 13.20
C SER A 231 13.43 -10.61 13.75
N PRO A 232 14.30 -10.64 14.77
CA PRO A 232 14.93 -9.43 15.30
C PRO A 232 15.84 -8.80 14.24
N TRP A 233 15.82 -7.48 14.14
CA TRP A 233 16.77 -6.75 13.28
C TRP A 233 18.11 -6.58 14.00
N PRO A 234 19.26 -6.74 13.31
CA PRO A 234 20.54 -6.28 13.83
C PRO A 234 20.51 -4.78 14.21
N GLY A 235 20.68 -4.46 15.49
CA GLY A 235 20.82 -3.07 15.96
C GLY A 235 19.54 -2.24 16.07
N THR A 236 18.34 -2.83 15.91
CA THR A 236 17.07 -2.11 16.18
C THR A 236 16.07 -2.97 16.96
N THR A 237 15.08 -2.34 17.60
CA THR A 237 13.98 -3.04 18.32
C THR A 237 12.86 -3.52 17.39
N LEU A 238 12.94 -3.22 16.09
CA LEU A 238 11.92 -3.57 15.10
C LEU A 238 12.07 -5.03 14.67
N LYS A 239 10.94 -5.74 14.51
CA LYS A 239 10.93 -7.12 14.01
C LYS A 239 10.48 -7.14 12.55
N MET A 240 11.23 -7.84 11.70
CA MET A 240 10.86 -8.08 10.30
C MET A 240 9.92 -9.27 10.19
N LEU A 241 8.95 -9.16 9.29
CA LEU A 241 8.14 -10.29 8.88
C LEU A 241 8.86 -11.03 7.75
N LYS A 242 8.94 -12.36 7.84
CA LYS A 242 9.52 -13.18 6.77
C LYS A 242 8.78 -14.49 6.55
N PHE A 243 8.91 -15.03 5.35
CA PHE A 243 8.45 -16.39 5.01
C PHE A 243 9.46 -17.13 4.13
N PRO A 244 9.51 -18.47 4.20
CA PRO A 244 10.39 -19.28 3.37
C PRO A 244 9.88 -19.32 1.93
N ILE A 245 10.77 -19.01 0.98
CA ILE A 245 10.48 -19.05 -0.45
C ILE A 245 10.47 -20.51 -0.91
N LEU A 246 9.48 -20.88 -1.72
CA LEU A 246 9.42 -22.18 -2.36
C LEU A 246 10.56 -22.29 -3.39
N ARG A 247 11.40 -23.32 -3.27
CA ARG A 247 12.46 -23.59 -4.26
C ARG A 247 11.81 -23.96 -5.60
N PRO A 248 12.09 -23.20 -6.69
CA PRO A 248 11.61 -23.53 -8.02
C PRO A 248 12.43 -24.70 -8.58
N SER A 249 11.84 -25.88 -8.68
CA SER A 249 12.38 -26.97 -9.51
C SER A 249 11.80 -26.90 -10.92
N ASP A 250 12.51 -27.40 -11.93
CA ASP A 250 12.03 -27.37 -13.31
C ASP A 250 10.66 -28.04 -13.46
N PHE A 251 10.45 -29.16 -12.74
CA PHE A 251 9.15 -29.82 -12.64
C PHE A 251 8.06 -28.93 -12.05
N ARG A 252 8.32 -28.25 -10.93
CA ARG A 252 7.36 -27.32 -10.31
C ARG A 252 7.04 -26.12 -11.22
N VAL A 253 8.07 -25.57 -11.87
CA VAL A 253 7.89 -24.48 -12.83
C VAL A 253 7.04 -24.92 -14.02
N ALA A 254 7.25 -26.14 -14.52
CA ALA A 254 6.45 -26.73 -15.60
C ALA A 254 4.99 -26.96 -15.18
N LEU A 255 4.74 -27.55 -14.01
CA LEU A 255 3.38 -27.76 -13.48
C LEU A 255 2.63 -26.42 -13.31
N ARG A 256 3.28 -25.41 -12.74
CA ARG A 256 2.69 -24.07 -12.61
C ARG A 256 2.41 -23.46 -13.99
N ALA A 257 3.30 -23.62 -14.95
CA ALA A 257 3.09 -23.15 -16.32
C ALA A 257 1.89 -23.85 -16.99
N GLN A 258 1.72 -25.15 -16.76
CA GLN A 258 0.58 -25.93 -17.25
C GLN A 258 -0.73 -25.45 -16.64
N ARG A 259 -0.78 -25.22 -15.31
CA ARG A 259 -1.96 -24.64 -14.63
C ARG A 259 -2.31 -23.29 -15.24
N LEU A 260 -1.35 -22.38 -15.32
CA LEU A 260 -1.57 -21.04 -15.87
C LEU A 260 -2.02 -21.11 -17.34
N ALA A 261 -1.49 -22.05 -18.14
CA ALA A 261 -1.91 -22.24 -19.52
C ALA A 261 -3.37 -22.76 -19.61
N GLY A 262 -3.78 -23.67 -18.73
CA GLY A 262 -5.16 -24.14 -18.65
C GLY A 262 -6.15 -23.05 -18.23
N GLU A 263 -5.74 -22.15 -17.33
CA GLU A 263 -6.58 -21.03 -16.86
C GLU A 263 -6.68 -19.87 -17.86
N ARG A 264 -5.81 -19.79 -18.89
CA ARG A 264 -5.76 -18.66 -19.85
C ARG A 264 -7.08 -18.44 -20.57
N SER A 265 -7.70 -19.50 -21.09
CA SER A 265 -8.93 -19.39 -21.88
C SER A 265 -10.08 -18.88 -21.00
N ALA A 266 -10.25 -19.46 -19.81
CA ALA A 266 -11.26 -19.03 -18.85
C ALA A 266 -11.06 -17.56 -18.43
N LYS A 267 -9.82 -17.17 -18.12
CA LYS A 267 -9.49 -15.78 -17.79
C LYS A 267 -9.79 -14.81 -18.93
N TYR A 268 -9.46 -15.18 -20.17
CA TYR A 268 -9.76 -14.36 -21.35
C TYR A 268 -11.26 -14.12 -21.50
N LEU A 269 -12.07 -15.19 -21.38
CA LEU A 269 -13.53 -15.10 -21.46
C LEU A 269 -14.11 -14.26 -20.31
N GLU A 270 -13.59 -14.41 -19.09
CA GLU A 270 -14.01 -13.57 -17.95
C GLU A 270 -13.68 -12.09 -18.20
N ASP A 271 -12.45 -11.78 -18.63
CA ASP A 271 -12.03 -10.41 -18.94
C ASP A 271 -12.87 -9.80 -20.08
N GLU A 272 -13.24 -10.59 -21.08
CA GLU A 272 -14.09 -10.16 -22.18
C GLU A 272 -15.53 -9.87 -21.73
N TYR A 273 -16.13 -10.79 -20.96
CA TYR A 273 -17.45 -10.59 -20.36
C TYR A 273 -17.50 -9.32 -19.50
N ARG A 274 -16.48 -9.11 -18.67
CA ARG A 274 -16.38 -7.89 -17.83
C ARG A 274 -16.23 -6.62 -18.66
N ARG A 275 -15.50 -6.67 -19.77
CA ARG A 275 -15.39 -5.52 -20.70
C ARG A 275 -16.74 -5.20 -21.34
N GLN A 276 -17.53 -6.21 -21.70
CA GLN A 276 -18.88 -6.01 -22.23
C GLN A 276 -19.79 -5.39 -21.17
N GLU A 277 -19.84 -5.95 -19.96
CA GLU A 277 -20.65 -5.39 -18.87
C GLU A 277 -20.21 -3.98 -18.46
N ALA A 278 -18.92 -3.66 -18.53
CA ALA A 278 -18.41 -2.32 -18.28
C ALA A 278 -18.94 -1.31 -19.30
N LYS A 279 -19.05 -1.70 -20.58
CA LYS A 279 -19.62 -0.86 -21.65
C LYS A 279 -21.14 -0.71 -21.48
N ASP A 280 -21.85 -1.81 -21.27
CA ASP A 280 -23.32 -1.83 -21.23
C ASP A 280 -23.87 -1.11 -20.00
N ARG A 281 -23.30 -1.38 -18.82
CA ARG A 281 -23.78 -0.84 -17.54
C ARG A 281 -23.05 0.44 -17.11
N LYS A 282 -22.07 0.92 -17.89
CA LYS A 282 -21.14 2.02 -17.52
C LYS A 282 -20.58 1.86 -16.09
N SER A 283 -20.37 0.62 -15.66
CA SER A 283 -20.03 0.28 -14.28
C SER A 283 -18.53 0.16 -14.10
N ILE A 284 -17.98 0.93 -13.16
CA ILE A 284 -16.53 0.93 -12.83
C ILE A 284 -16.09 -0.45 -12.33
N LYS A 285 -16.96 -1.15 -11.60
CA LYS A 285 -16.63 -2.45 -10.97
C LYS A 285 -16.19 -3.51 -11.98
N HIS A 286 -16.70 -3.44 -13.21
CA HIS A 286 -16.33 -4.38 -14.27
C HIS A 286 -15.09 -3.91 -15.04
N ALA A 287 -14.75 -2.61 -14.99
CA ALA A 287 -13.56 -2.05 -15.62
C ALA A 287 -12.26 -2.25 -14.80
N THR A 288 -12.35 -2.49 -13.49
CA THR A 288 -11.17 -2.70 -12.63
C THR A 288 -10.41 -3.96 -13.00
N LEU A 289 -9.07 -3.86 -13.01
CA LEU A 289 -8.17 -4.99 -13.25
C LEU A 289 -8.17 -5.94 -12.06
N ILE A 290 -8.47 -7.23 -12.29
CA ILE A 290 -8.49 -8.28 -11.28
C ILE A 290 -7.62 -9.45 -11.72
N GLY A 291 -6.97 -10.10 -10.78
CA GLY A 291 -6.19 -11.31 -11.02
C GLY A 291 -6.48 -12.35 -9.96
N HIS A 292 -6.52 -13.61 -10.38
CA HIS A 292 -6.62 -14.73 -9.46
C HIS A 292 -5.21 -15.17 -9.05
N ILE A 293 -4.98 -15.27 -7.73
CA ILE A 293 -3.74 -15.83 -7.18
C ILE A 293 -4.02 -17.28 -6.82
N GLY A 294 -3.33 -18.20 -7.48
CA GLY A 294 -3.56 -19.62 -7.36
C GLY A 294 -2.48 -20.34 -6.55
N ARG A 295 -2.81 -21.55 -6.12
CA ARG A 295 -1.86 -22.52 -5.56
C ARG A 295 -1.87 -23.80 -6.38
N THR A 296 -0.70 -24.18 -6.87
CA THR A 296 -0.45 -25.37 -7.68
C THR A 296 -0.10 -26.57 -6.80
N PHE A 297 0.48 -26.35 -5.62
CA PHE A 297 1.19 -27.40 -4.86
C PHE A 297 0.48 -27.87 -3.58
N GLU A 298 -0.74 -27.42 -3.27
CA GLU A 298 -1.44 -27.77 -2.02
C GLU A 298 -1.75 -29.28 -1.85
N LYS A 299 -1.70 -30.07 -2.92
CA LYS A 299 -2.05 -31.50 -2.90
C LYS A 299 -0.89 -32.46 -3.19
N ILE A 300 0.32 -31.95 -3.48
CA ILE A 300 1.39 -32.77 -4.09
C ILE A 300 2.38 -33.33 -3.05
N GLU A 301 2.33 -32.90 -1.78
CA GLU A 301 3.33 -33.30 -0.76
C GLU A 301 3.10 -34.69 -0.11
N GLU A 302 2.16 -35.52 -0.58
CA GLU A 302 2.07 -36.92 -0.11
C GLU A 302 2.95 -37.90 -0.89
N HIS A 303 3.55 -37.53 -2.03
CA HIS A 303 4.42 -38.44 -2.78
C HIS A 303 5.76 -37.84 -3.20
N SER A 304 6.79 -38.29 -2.47
CA SER A 304 8.15 -38.62 -2.93
C SER A 304 9.02 -37.52 -3.54
N ASP A 305 9.78 -36.84 -2.67
CA ASP A 305 11.16 -36.43 -2.99
C ASP A 305 12.10 -37.57 -2.55
N PRO A 306 12.80 -38.30 -3.44
CA PRO A 306 13.67 -39.42 -3.08
C PRO A 306 14.92 -39.03 -2.28
N ALA A 307 15.19 -37.73 -2.13
CA ALA A 307 16.34 -37.19 -1.40
C ALA A 307 16.04 -36.83 0.07
N ALA A 308 14.80 -37.03 0.54
CA ALA A 308 14.36 -36.62 1.88
C ALA A 308 13.85 -37.80 2.74
N GLN A 309 14.41 -39.00 2.56
CA GLN A 309 14.15 -40.12 3.46
C GLN A 309 15.12 -40.10 4.65
N SER A 310 14.77 -39.36 5.69
CA SER A 310 15.01 -39.82 7.06
C SER A 310 14.08 -39.09 8.04
N HIS A 311 13.45 -39.89 8.91
CA HIS A 311 12.70 -39.51 10.10
C HIS A 311 11.27 -38.95 9.92
N THR A 312 10.33 -39.84 9.59
CA THR A 312 8.91 -39.69 9.95
C THR A 312 8.69 -40.13 11.41
N GLY A 313 8.78 -39.18 12.34
CA GLY A 313 8.28 -39.29 13.70
C GLY A 313 7.12 -38.30 13.89
N GLY A 314 5.91 -38.82 14.07
CA GLY A 314 4.70 -38.01 14.19
C GLY A 314 4.74 -37.04 15.37
N TYR A 315 4.50 -35.77 15.09
CA TYR A 315 4.13 -34.77 16.09
C TYR A 315 2.88 -34.04 15.60
N ALA A 316 1.73 -34.47 16.10
CA ALA A 316 0.49 -33.72 16.05
C ALA A 316 0.53 -32.62 17.14
N GLY A 317 1.27 -31.56 16.87
CA GLY A 317 1.28 -30.33 17.67
C GLY A 317 1.11 -29.14 16.76
N LYS A 318 0.13 -28.26 17.04
CA LYS A 318 0.02 -26.96 16.34
C LYS A 318 1.28 -26.14 16.64
N ILE A 319 2.22 -26.13 15.70
CA ILE A 319 3.43 -25.31 15.77
C ILE A 319 2.98 -23.83 15.69
N LEU A 320 3.26 -23.04 16.73
CA LEU A 320 2.80 -21.64 16.86
C LEU A 320 3.78 -20.63 16.22
N THR A 321 4.99 -21.07 15.85
CA THR A 321 6.06 -20.26 15.26
C THR A 321 6.95 -21.13 14.39
N LEU A 322 7.34 -20.69 13.19
CA LEU A 322 8.30 -21.41 12.36
C LEU A 322 9.66 -21.44 13.09
N ASN A 323 10.18 -22.63 13.36
CA ASN A 323 11.50 -22.79 13.94
C ASN A 323 12.56 -22.78 12.82
N GLU A 324 13.34 -21.71 12.76
CA GLU A 324 14.37 -21.51 11.73
C GLU A 324 15.49 -22.56 11.79
N ASN A 325 15.67 -23.19 12.95
CA ASN A 325 16.71 -24.18 13.20
C ASN A 325 16.29 -25.61 12.80
N GLU A 326 15.07 -25.82 12.28
CA GLU A 326 14.71 -27.11 11.68
C GLU A 326 15.50 -27.33 10.39
N GLU A 327 16.00 -28.55 10.16
CA GLU A 327 16.81 -28.92 8.98
C GLU A 327 16.18 -28.49 7.64
N ARG A 328 14.85 -28.48 7.58
CA ARG A 328 14.06 -28.08 6.40
C ARG A 328 14.17 -26.58 6.07
N TYR A 329 14.48 -25.73 7.06
CA TYR A 329 14.51 -24.27 6.93
C TYR A 329 15.92 -23.67 6.97
N ILE A 330 16.92 -24.39 7.50
CA ILE A 330 18.31 -23.92 7.60
C ILE A 330 18.88 -23.45 6.25
N GLN A 331 18.58 -24.18 5.16
CA GLN A 331 19.05 -23.84 3.81
C GLN A 331 18.04 -23.04 2.98
N SER A 332 16.89 -22.71 3.56
CA SER A 332 15.84 -21.97 2.84
C SER A 332 16.27 -20.52 2.60
N LYS A 333 15.84 -19.98 1.46
CA LYS A 333 15.88 -18.54 1.19
C LYS A 333 14.57 -17.91 1.62
N TRP A 334 14.65 -16.66 2.06
CA TRP A 334 13.55 -15.98 2.73
C TRP A 334 13.13 -14.74 1.96
N CYS A 335 11.84 -14.47 1.99
CA CYS A 335 11.27 -13.18 1.57
C CYS A 335 10.97 -12.36 2.82
N PHE A 336 11.48 -11.13 2.86
CA PHE A 336 11.37 -10.21 4.00
C PHE A 336 10.50 -9.02 3.63
N ASP A 337 9.56 -8.67 4.52
CA ASP A 337 8.88 -7.37 4.51
C ASP A 337 9.72 -6.38 5.32
N THR A 338 10.26 -5.35 4.66
CA THR A 338 10.98 -4.28 5.37
C THR A 338 9.96 -3.21 5.81
N PRO A 339 10.13 -2.59 6.99
CA PRO A 339 9.41 -1.40 7.38
C PRO A 339 9.43 -0.36 6.27
N GLY A 340 8.30 0.32 6.09
CA GLY A 340 8.23 1.44 5.16
C GLY A 340 8.84 2.68 5.75
N VAL A 341 9.44 3.49 4.88
CA VAL A 341 9.84 4.86 5.21
C VAL A 341 8.87 5.86 4.63
N MET A 342 8.73 6.98 5.33
CA MET A 342 7.99 8.13 4.85
C MET A 342 8.95 9.01 4.05
N HIS A 343 8.55 9.40 2.85
CA HIS A 343 9.23 10.48 2.13
C HIS A 343 8.85 11.82 2.77
N SER A 344 9.76 12.80 2.80
CA SER A 344 9.47 14.15 3.33
C SER A 344 8.33 14.82 2.57
N ASP A 345 8.35 14.65 1.25
CA ASP A 345 7.44 15.33 0.33
C ASP A 345 6.11 14.58 0.14
N GLN A 346 5.89 13.48 0.87
CA GLN A 346 4.57 12.82 0.88
C GLN A 346 3.58 13.65 1.68
N ILE A 347 2.37 13.82 1.14
CA ILE A 347 1.31 14.57 1.82
C ILE A 347 0.61 13.74 2.92
N LEU A 348 0.62 12.41 2.79
CA LEU A 348 -0.09 11.49 3.69
C LEU A 348 0.21 11.66 5.19
N PRO A 349 1.44 11.92 5.65
CA PRO A 349 1.76 12.14 7.06
C PRO A 349 1.06 13.36 7.67
N GLN A 350 0.69 14.33 6.84
CA GLN A 350 0.04 15.57 7.29
C GLN A 350 -1.49 15.43 7.41
N LEU A 351 -2.02 14.35 6.83
CA LEU A 351 -3.45 14.08 6.77
C LEU A 351 -3.92 13.29 7.97
N THR A 352 -5.12 13.61 8.45
CA THR A 352 -5.84 12.77 9.40
C THR A 352 -6.36 11.51 8.73
N THR A 353 -6.76 10.51 9.52
CA THR A 353 -7.31 9.26 8.96
C THR A 353 -8.54 9.52 8.07
N ASP A 354 -9.44 10.41 8.47
CA ASP A 354 -10.64 10.72 7.67
C ASP A 354 -10.30 11.42 6.36
N GLU A 355 -9.29 12.29 6.35
CA GLU A 355 -8.78 12.93 5.14
C GLU A 355 -8.10 11.92 4.23
N ILE A 356 -7.29 11.01 4.77
CA ILE A 356 -6.68 9.91 4.00
C ILE A 356 -7.77 9.10 3.30
N LEU A 357 -8.91 8.83 3.96
CA LEU A 357 -10.03 8.12 3.35
C LEU A 357 -10.71 8.90 2.21
N LYS A 358 -10.65 10.24 2.24
CA LYS A 358 -11.13 11.10 1.14
C LYS A 358 -10.11 11.18 0.00
N VAL A 359 -8.83 11.36 0.33
CA VAL A 359 -7.74 11.59 -0.64
C VAL A 359 -7.41 10.34 -1.43
N LEU A 360 -7.29 9.19 -0.76
CA LEU A 360 -6.90 7.94 -1.42
C LEU A 360 -8.10 7.26 -2.09
N PRO A 361 -8.08 7.09 -3.43
CA PRO A 361 -9.18 6.43 -4.12
C PRO A 361 -9.22 4.94 -3.78
N ARG A 362 -10.43 4.42 -3.55
CA ARG A 362 -10.69 3.00 -3.27
C ARG A 362 -11.08 2.18 -4.50
N HIS A 363 -11.48 2.88 -5.56
CA HIS A 363 -11.91 2.38 -6.85
C HIS A 363 -11.20 3.17 -7.95
N MET A 364 -11.22 2.65 -9.17
CA MET A 364 -10.67 3.33 -10.35
C MET A 364 -11.11 4.79 -10.41
N ILE A 365 -10.12 5.67 -10.58
CA ILE A 365 -10.31 7.12 -10.66
C ILE A 365 -11.16 7.42 -11.89
N ARG A 366 -12.14 8.31 -11.72
CA ARG A 366 -12.93 8.83 -12.84
C ARG A 366 -12.35 10.16 -13.28
N ALA A 367 -12.15 10.29 -14.59
CA ALA A 367 -11.85 11.56 -15.23
C ALA A 367 -13.00 12.55 -15.00
N ARG A 368 -12.69 13.75 -14.48
CA ARG A 368 -13.64 14.87 -14.38
C ARG A 368 -13.17 16.00 -15.30
N MET A 369 -14.00 16.34 -16.30
CA MET A 369 -13.67 17.38 -17.28
C MET A 369 -14.23 18.73 -16.83
N PHE A 370 -13.39 19.76 -16.91
CA PHE A 370 -13.73 21.16 -16.66
C PHE A 370 -13.31 22.03 -17.84
N PHE A 371 -14.10 23.04 -18.14
CA PHE A 371 -13.77 24.03 -19.16
C PHE A 371 -13.21 25.27 -18.47
N MET A 372 -11.96 25.58 -18.80
CA MET A 372 -11.18 26.66 -18.20
C MET A 372 -10.95 27.77 -19.22
N LYS A 373 -10.87 29.00 -18.72
CA LYS A 373 -10.53 30.19 -19.49
C LYS A 373 -9.27 30.82 -18.89
N PRO A 374 -8.56 31.67 -19.64
CA PRO A 374 -7.51 32.52 -19.08
C PRO A 374 -8.00 33.30 -17.86
N GLY A 375 -7.19 33.38 -16.82
CA GLY A 375 -7.51 34.04 -15.54
C GLY A 375 -8.42 33.22 -14.62
N MET A 376 -8.56 31.91 -14.85
CA MET A 376 -9.26 31.00 -13.92
C MET A 376 -8.28 30.10 -13.18
N SER A 377 -8.62 29.80 -11.93
CA SER A 377 -7.88 28.88 -11.07
C SER A 377 -8.75 27.70 -10.68
N LEU A 378 -8.18 26.50 -10.73
CA LEU A 378 -8.82 25.24 -10.34
C LEU A 378 -8.17 24.70 -9.07
N PHE A 379 -8.95 24.56 -8.01
CA PHE A 379 -8.56 23.92 -6.76
C PHE A 379 -9.00 22.46 -6.74
N ILE A 380 -8.10 21.57 -6.29
CA ILE A 380 -8.43 20.19 -5.91
C ILE A 380 -8.32 20.11 -4.40
N ALA A 381 -9.45 20.25 -3.73
CA ALA A 381 -9.50 20.46 -2.28
C ALA A 381 -8.53 21.60 -1.85
N GLY A 382 -8.12 21.64 -0.58
CA GLY A 382 -7.02 22.49 -0.14
C GLY A 382 -5.64 21.85 -0.34
N LEU A 383 -5.49 20.99 -1.36
CA LEU A 383 -4.27 20.18 -1.58
C LEU A 383 -3.48 20.60 -2.82
N ALA A 384 -4.17 21.12 -3.83
CA ALA A 384 -3.54 21.57 -5.07
C ALA A 384 -4.34 22.69 -5.71
N ARG A 385 -3.63 23.55 -6.43
CA ARG A 385 -4.15 24.65 -7.23
C ARG A 385 -3.48 24.62 -8.60
N LEU A 386 -4.25 24.87 -9.65
CA LEU A 386 -3.77 24.99 -11.01
C LEU A 386 -4.33 26.28 -11.63
N ASP A 387 -3.44 27.18 -12.02
CA ASP A 387 -3.78 28.48 -12.59
C ASP A 387 -3.66 28.46 -14.11
N PHE A 388 -4.71 28.93 -14.78
CA PHE A 388 -4.79 29.00 -16.24
C PHE A 388 -4.46 30.42 -16.69
N ILE A 389 -3.17 30.73 -16.78
CA ILE A 389 -2.68 32.09 -17.08
C ILE A 389 -2.70 32.34 -18.59
N ASP A 390 -1.77 31.71 -19.31
CA ASP A 390 -1.66 31.83 -20.77
C ASP A 390 -2.15 30.54 -21.44
N VAL A 391 -3.45 30.49 -21.68
CA VAL A 391 -4.11 29.34 -22.33
C VAL A 391 -5.07 29.81 -23.42
N PRO A 392 -5.48 28.94 -24.36
CA PRO A 392 -6.53 29.28 -25.31
C PRO A 392 -7.84 29.70 -24.62
N LYS A 393 -8.69 30.46 -25.34
CA LYS A 393 -9.99 30.96 -24.83
C LYS A 393 -10.89 29.90 -24.20
N LEU A 394 -10.72 28.64 -24.59
CA LEU A 394 -11.44 27.50 -24.02
C LEU A 394 -10.51 26.30 -23.95
N THR A 395 -10.05 25.99 -22.73
CA THR A 395 -9.13 24.89 -22.47
C THR A 395 -9.86 23.80 -21.67
N ARG A 396 -9.69 22.54 -22.08
CA ARG A 396 -10.28 21.40 -21.36
C ARG A 396 -9.27 20.86 -20.36
N ALA A 397 -9.59 20.98 -19.07
CA ALA A 397 -8.83 20.36 -17.99
C ALA A 397 -9.49 19.05 -17.58
N ILE A 398 -8.75 17.94 -17.63
CA ILE A 398 -9.22 16.63 -17.18
C ILE A 398 -8.54 16.30 -15.86
N VAL A 399 -9.32 16.32 -14.78
CA VAL A 399 -8.83 16.07 -13.42
C VAL A 399 -9.03 14.60 -13.06
N TYR A 400 -7.91 13.95 -12.76
CA TYR A 400 -7.85 12.58 -12.24
C TYR A 400 -7.57 12.61 -10.74
N SER A 401 -8.64 12.60 -9.92
CA SER A 401 -8.51 12.59 -8.46
C SER A 401 -9.64 11.81 -7.80
N SER A 402 -9.52 11.55 -6.50
CA SER A 402 -10.59 10.91 -5.74
C SER A 402 -11.90 11.69 -5.87
N LEU A 403 -13.02 10.98 -6.07
CA LEU A 403 -14.36 11.56 -6.19
C LEU A 403 -14.83 12.26 -4.91
N HIS A 404 -14.20 11.95 -3.78
CA HIS A 404 -14.50 12.60 -2.49
C HIS A 404 -13.78 13.94 -2.31
N LEU A 405 -12.86 14.29 -3.20
CA LEU A 405 -12.20 15.59 -3.19
C LEU A 405 -13.02 16.60 -4.02
N PRO A 406 -13.48 17.70 -3.40
CA PRO A 406 -14.15 18.76 -4.13
C PRO A 406 -13.19 19.40 -5.14
N VAL A 407 -13.75 19.84 -6.26
CA VAL A 407 -13.04 20.66 -7.24
C VAL A 407 -13.76 21.98 -7.33
N THR A 408 -13.05 23.07 -7.06
CA THR A 408 -13.61 24.43 -7.02
C THR A 408 -12.88 25.30 -8.01
N ILE A 409 -13.62 26.17 -8.71
CA ILE A 409 -13.07 27.08 -9.71
C ILE A 409 -13.39 28.51 -9.28
N CYS A 410 -12.39 29.40 -9.36
CA CYS A 410 -12.54 30.84 -9.10
C CYS A 410 -11.70 31.64 -10.11
N ASN A 411 -11.83 32.97 -10.07
CA ASN A 411 -10.90 33.83 -10.79
C ASN A 411 -9.52 33.76 -10.11
N THR A 412 -8.46 33.87 -10.91
CA THR A 412 -7.08 33.81 -10.41
C THR A 412 -6.76 34.99 -9.49
N ASP A 413 -7.30 36.17 -9.76
CA ASP A 413 -7.13 37.36 -8.91
C ASP A 413 -7.69 37.17 -7.50
N ASP A 414 -8.77 36.37 -7.36
CA ASP A 414 -9.43 36.08 -6.09
C ASP A 414 -8.89 34.81 -5.41
N ALA A 415 -7.97 34.07 -6.06
CA ALA A 415 -7.66 32.70 -5.67
C ALA A 415 -6.84 32.60 -4.38
N ASP A 416 -5.97 33.58 -4.10
CA ASP A 416 -5.21 33.65 -2.85
C ASP A 416 -6.14 33.93 -1.66
N ASP A 417 -6.97 34.97 -1.78
CA ASP A 417 -7.98 35.34 -0.79
C ASP A 417 -8.99 34.19 -0.55
N PHE A 418 -9.39 33.51 -1.63
CA PHE A 418 -10.26 32.35 -1.55
C PHE A 418 -9.60 31.22 -0.76
N TYR A 419 -8.34 30.90 -1.02
CA TYR A 419 -7.63 29.84 -0.31
C TYR A 419 -7.49 30.18 1.18
N GLU A 420 -7.04 31.38 1.52
CA GLU A 420 -6.86 31.80 2.91
C GLU A 420 -8.17 31.79 3.70
N LYS A 421 -9.27 32.25 3.09
CA LYS A 421 -10.58 32.33 3.74
C LYS A 421 -11.25 30.97 3.93
N PHE A 422 -11.06 30.05 2.99
CA PHE A 422 -11.81 28.79 2.95
C PHE A 422 -10.98 27.56 3.31
N LEU A 423 -9.69 27.70 3.63
CA LEU A 423 -8.87 26.60 4.14
C LEU A 423 -9.45 26.07 5.47
N GLY A 424 -9.62 24.75 5.57
CA GLY A 424 -10.28 24.12 6.73
C GLY A 424 -11.80 23.95 6.58
N SER A 425 -12.43 24.66 5.64
CA SER A 425 -13.88 24.60 5.42
C SER A 425 -14.31 23.40 4.57
N GLU A 426 -15.62 23.12 4.54
CA GLU A 426 -16.20 22.06 3.69
C GLU A 426 -16.02 22.32 2.18
N LEU A 427 -15.83 23.58 1.77
CA LEU A 427 -15.65 23.95 0.35
C LEU A 427 -14.34 23.40 -0.22
N LEU A 428 -13.25 23.49 0.56
CA LEU A 428 -11.96 22.90 0.21
C LEU A 428 -11.84 21.47 0.73
N GLY A 429 -12.63 21.06 1.72
CA GLY A 429 -12.85 19.66 2.11
C GLY A 429 -11.66 18.94 2.76
N VAL A 430 -10.42 19.39 2.54
CA VAL A 430 -9.16 18.98 3.17
C VAL A 430 -8.26 20.22 3.27
N PRO A 431 -7.64 20.53 4.42
CA PRO A 431 -7.79 19.83 5.70
C PRO A 431 -9.21 19.98 6.26
N ILE A 432 -9.69 18.96 6.95
CA ILE A 432 -10.93 18.97 7.72
C ILE A 432 -10.54 19.44 9.12
N THR A 433 -10.54 20.74 9.36
CA THR A 433 -10.23 21.23 10.71
C THR A 433 -10.88 22.57 11.01
N MET A 434 -11.39 22.67 12.23
CA MET A 434 -11.81 23.93 12.86
C MET A 434 -10.73 24.45 13.83
N ASN A 435 -9.57 23.76 13.91
CA ASN A 435 -8.51 24.09 14.85
C ASN A 435 -7.44 24.97 14.18
N GLU A 436 -7.32 26.21 14.67
CA GLU A 436 -6.37 27.21 14.18
C GLU A 436 -4.90 26.77 14.33
N ASP A 437 -4.57 25.98 15.37
CA ASP A 437 -3.21 25.46 15.58
C ASP A 437 -2.75 24.51 14.48
N ARG A 438 -3.70 23.81 13.85
CA ARG A 438 -3.39 22.91 12.73
C ARG A 438 -3.27 23.67 11.42
N LEU A 439 -4.13 24.67 11.21
CA LEU A 439 -4.08 25.52 10.03
C LEU A 439 -2.77 26.31 9.97
N SER A 440 -2.29 26.81 11.10
CA SER A 440 -0.99 27.51 11.17
C SER A 440 0.22 26.62 10.83
N LYS A 441 0.11 25.30 11.04
CA LYS A 441 1.14 24.30 10.70
C LYS A 441 0.92 23.65 9.34
N TRP A 442 -0.19 23.93 8.67
CA TRP A 442 -0.49 23.39 7.35
C TRP A 442 0.45 24.03 6.32
N PRO A 443 1.13 23.24 5.47
CA PRO A 443 2.01 23.83 4.48
C PRO A 443 1.21 24.68 3.50
N LYS A 444 1.79 25.83 3.13
CA LYS A 444 1.24 26.68 2.09
C LYS A 444 1.45 26.00 0.73
N LEU A 445 0.53 26.27 -0.20
CA LEU A 445 0.73 25.87 -1.59
C LEU A 445 1.88 26.70 -2.15
N GLU A 446 2.93 26.03 -2.61
CA GLU A 446 4.06 26.68 -3.28
C GLU A 446 3.87 26.58 -4.79
N PRO A 447 4.08 27.68 -5.55
CA PRO A 447 4.01 27.64 -7.00
C PRO A 447 5.19 26.83 -7.55
N LEU A 448 4.91 25.95 -8.50
CA LEU A 448 5.97 25.31 -9.29
C LEU A 448 6.40 26.32 -10.37
N TYR A 449 7.67 26.75 -10.35
CA TYR A 449 8.19 27.73 -11.32
C TYR A 449 8.43 27.15 -12.72
N ASP A 450 8.34 25.83 -12.88
CA ASP A 450 8.32 25.21 -14.19
C ASP A 450 6.91 25.39 -14.78
N GLU A 451 6.76 26.40 -15.64
CA GLU A 451 5.56 26.54 -16.47
C GLU A 451 5.29 25.18 -17.16
N ILE A 452 4.14 24.57 -16.89
CA ILE A 452 3.71 23.39 -17.63
C ILE A 452 3.34 23.89 -19.03
N ALA A 453 4.33 23.99 -19.90
CA ALA A 453 4.11 24.30 -21.31
C ALA A 453 3.26 23.16 -21.90
N ILE A 454 2.05 23.51 -22.32
CA ILE A 454 1.17 22.60 -23.05
C ILE A 454 1.50 22.81 -24.53
N ASP A 455 2.39 21.98 -25.07
CA ASP A 455 2.69 21.93 -26.51
C ASP A 455 1.49 21.46 -27.35
#